data_AF-A0A536AX78-F1
#
_entry.id   AF-A0A536AX78-F1
#
_cell.length_a   1.000
_cell.length_b   1.000
_cell.length_c   1.000
_cell.angle_alpha   90.00
_cell.angle_beta   90.00
_cell.angle_gamma   90.00
#
_symmetry.space_group_name_H-M   'P 1'
#
loop_
_entity.id
_entity.type
_entity.pdbx_description
1 polymer ?
#
loop_
_entity_poly.entity_id
_entity_poly.type
_entity_poly.pdbx_seq_one_letter_code
_entity_poly.pdbx_strand_id
1 'polypeptide(L)'
;MTDDARRRLREMLERFVRGDDQSLRFTNEIEILVRTQFKGAEFYEELSYDLATYSPGGGDHLIDEKRLAREFSFILAGPLADPPEDPPN
;
A
#
# COMPACT_ATOMS: atom_id res chain seq x y z
N MET A 1 -2.29 9.15 13.19
CA MET A 1 -1.73 7.87 12.71
C MET A 1 -1.28 7.08 13.92
N THR A 2 -1.71 5.83 14.08
CA THR A 2 -1.19 4.93 15.12
C THR A 2 -0.09 4.05 14.53
N ASP A 3 0.90 3.67 15.34
CA ASP A 3 2.00 2.80 14.89
C ASP A 3 1.48 1.44 14.40
N ASP A 4 0.38 0.96 14.98
CA ASP A 4 -0.28 -0.27 14.57
C ASP A 4 -0.92 -0.18 13.18
N ALA A 5 -1.53 0.96 12.82
CA ALA A 5 -2.07 1.16 11.49
C ALA A 5 -0.96 1.21 10.43
N ARG A 6 0.17 1.85 10.75
CA ARG A 6 1.37 1.90 9.88
C ARG A 6 1.94 0.50 9.64
N ARG A 7 2.15 -0.27 10.72
CA ARG A 7 2.61 -1.66 10.66
C ARG A 7 1.66 -2.54 9.86
N ARG A 8 0.35 -2.40 10.09
CA ARG A 8 -0.66 -3.16 9.38
C ARG A 8 -0.68 -2.85 7.88
N LEU A 9 -0.60 -1.57 7.52
CA LEU A 9 -0.53 -1.16 6.12
C LEU A 9 0.70 -1.78 5.45
N ARG A 10 1.89 -1.66 6.07
CA ARG A 10 3.12 -2.30 5.59
C ARG A 10 2.92 -3.79 5.30
N GLU A 11 2.42 -4.57 6.27
CA GLU A 11 2.19 -6.01 6.09
C GLU A 11 1.27 -6.32 4.89
N MET A 12 0.23 -5.52 4.69
CA MET A 12 -0.70 -5.70 3.58
C MET A 12 -0.03 -5.38 2.23
N LEU A 13 0.76 -4.30 2.16
CA LEU A 13 1.51 -3.96 0.95
C LEU A 13 2.56 -5.03 0.62
N GLU A 14 3.28 -5.55 1.62
CA GLU A 14 4.27 -6.62 1.43
C GLU A 14 3.63 -7.91 0.87
N ARG A 15 2.46 -8.30 1.39
CA ARG A 15 1.69 -9.44 0.87
C ARG A 15 1.27 -9.24 -0.58
N PHE A 16 0.81 -8.04 -0.94
CA PHE A 16 0.46 -7.74 -2.33
C PHE A 16 1.69 -7.82 -3.25
N VAL A 17 2.82 -7.24 -2.83
CA VAL A 17 4.09 -7.24 -3.59
C VAL A 17 4.63 -8.67 -3.81
N ARG A 18 4.51 -9.54 -2.81
CA ARG A 18 4.90 -10.96 -2.93
C ARG A 18 3.97 -11.78 -3.82
N GLY A 19 2.80 -11.24 -4.16
CA GLY A 19 1.77 -11.94 -4.93
C GLY A 19 0.91 -12.88 -4.09
N ASP A 20 0.93 -12.76 -2.75
CA ASP A 20 0.16 -13.63 -1.86
C ASP A 20 -1.35 -13.39 -2.01
N ASP A 21 -1.77 -12.14 -2.19
CA ASP A 21 -3.14 -11.75 -2.50
C ASP A 21 -3.13 -10.45 -3.32
N GLN A 22 -3.59 -10.54 -4.56
CA GLN A 22 -3.76 -9.40 -5.48
C GLN A 22 -5.22 -9.32 -5.94
N SER A 23 -6.16 -9.75 -5.10
CA SER A 23 -7.59 -9.66 -5.42
C SER A 23 -8.12 -8.23 -5.22
N LEU A 24 -9.16 -7.85 -5.97
CA LEU A 24 -9.90 -6.60 -5.76
C LEU A 24 -10.38 -6.46 -4.31
N ARG A 25 -10.78 -7.57 -3.68
CA ARG A 25 -11.19 -7.58 -2.28
C ARG A 25 -10.05 -7.10 -1.39
N PHE A 26 -8.85 -7.64 -1.59
CA PHE A 26 -7.70 -7.30 -0.77
C PHE A 26 -7.26 -5.84 -0.96
N THR A 27 -7.25 -5.33 -2.19
CA THR A 27 -6.98 -3.91 -2.45
C THR A 27 -8.04 -2.98 -1.88
N ASN A 28 -9.33 -3.37 -1.87
CA ASN A 28 -10.37 -2.61 -1.17
C ASN A 28 -10.14 -2.58 0.35
N GLU A 29 -9.66 -3.67 0.95
CA GLU A 29 -9.30 -3.69 2.38
C GLU A 29 -8.14 -2.72 2.68
N ILE A 30 -7.14 -2.62 1.78
CA ILE A 30 -6.06 -1.64 1.87
C ILE A 30 -6.62 -0.21 1.75
N GLU A 31 -7.49 0.06 0.77
CA GLU A 31 -8.09 1.39 0.55
C GLU A 31 -8.85 1.87 1.79
N ILE A 32 -9.66 1.00 2.40
CA ILE A 32 -10.41 1.32 3.62
C ILE A 32 -9.45 1.68 4.76
N LEU A 33 -8.37 0.91 4.95
CA LEU A 33 -7.37 1.22 5.97
C LEU A 33 -6.72 2.58 5.73
N VAL A 34 -6.30 2.85 4.49
CA VAL A 34 -5.67 4.11 4.09
C VAL A 34 -6.60 5.29 4.35
N ARG A 35 -7.84 5.24 3.87
CA ARG A 35 -8.82 6.32 4.00
C ARG A 35 -9.27 6.58 5.43
N THR A 36 -9.23 5.56 6.30
CA THR A 36 -9.66 5.69 7.69
C THR A 36 -8.53 6.11 8.63
N GLN A 37 -7.32 5.58 8.46
CA GLN A 37 -6.22 5.78 9.41
C GLN A 37 -5.21 6.85 8.97
N PHE A 38 -5.18 7.22 7.69
CA PHE A 38 -4.18 8.12 7.10
C PHE A 38 -4.80 9.34 6.40
N LYS A 39 -6.04 9.68 6.76
CA LYS A 39 -6.77 10.83 6.20
C LYS A 39 -6.00 12.15 6.36
N GLY A 40 -6.03 13.00 5.33
CA GLY A 40 -5.48 14.35 5.35
C GLY A 40 -3.98 14.44 5.08
N ALA A 41 -3.33 13.30 4.81
CA ALA A 41 -1.98 13.28 4.29
C ALA A 41 -2.05 13.01 2.78
N GLU A 42 -1.66 14.01 1.97
CA GLU A 42 -1.78 14.04 0.50
C GLU A 42 -1.30 12.75 -0.17
N PHE A 43 -0.12 12.27 0.23
CA PHE A 43 0.44 10.99 -0.24
C PHE A 43 -0.52 9.79 -0.12
N TYR A 44 -1.26 9.70 0.99
CA TYR A 44 -2.20 8.59 1.21
C TYR A 44 -3.52 8.80 0.47
N GLU A 45 -3.86 10.02 0.09
CA GLU A 45 -5.01 10.32 -0.76
C GLU A 45 -4.73 9.90 -2.21
N GLU A 46 -3.52 10.16 -2.71
CA GLU A 46 -3.05 9.64 -4.00
C GLU A 46 -3.02 8.10 -4.03
N LEU A 47 -2.46 7.47 -2.99
CA LEU A 47 -2.48 6.00 -2.86
C LEU A 47 -3.91 5.45 -2.90
N SER A 48 -4.86 6.11 -2.24
CA SER A 48 -6.28 5.71 -2.29
C SER A 48 -6.87 5.79 -3.69
N TYR A 49 -6.43 6.74 -4.51
CA TYR A 49 -6.87 6.86 -5.90
C TYR A 49 -6.31 5.72 -6.77
N ASP A 50 -5.04 5.39 -6.61
CA ASP A 50 -4.42 4.26 -7.31
C ASP A 50 -5.10 2.93 -6.95
N LEU A 51 -5.42 2.73 -5.66
CA LEU A 51 -6.19 1.58 -5.20
C LEU A 51 -7.59 1.51 -5.82
N ALA A 52 -8.28 2.65 -5.95
CA ALA A 52 -9.61 2.70 -6.55
C ALA A 52 -9.62 2.47 -8.07
N THR A 53 -8.47 2.69 -8.74
CA THR A 53 -8.31 2.47 -10.19
C THR A 53 -7.63 1.14 -10.52
N TYR A 54 -7.37 0.31 -9.51
CA TYR A 54 -6.81 -1.01 -9.66
C TYR A 54 -7.85 -2.02 -10.15
N SER A 55 -7.43 -2.88 -11.09
CA SER A 55 -8.15 -4.10 -11.44
C SER A 55 -7.16 -5.21 -11.81
N PRO A 56 -7.35 -6.45 -11.34
CA PRO A 56 -6.53 -7.59 -11.77
C PRO A 56 -6.52 -7.71 -13.30
N GLY A 57 -5.33 -7.79 -13.89
CA GLY A 57 -5.14 -7.81 -15.34
C GLY A 57 -5.37 -6.48 -16.07
N GLY A 58 -5.77 -5.41 -15.36
CA GLY A 58 -5.72 -3.98 -15.73
C GLY A 58 -6.48 -3.49 -16.97
N GLY A 59 -6.83 -4.33 -17.94
CA GLY A 59 -7.36 -3.85 -19.24
C GLY A 59 -6.48 -2.75 -19.85
N ASP A 60 -7.04 -1.93 -20.75
CA ASP A 60 -6.26 -0.89 -21.45
C ASP A 60 -6.03 0.39 -20.61
N HIS A 61 -6.76 0.57 -19.51
CA HIS A 61 -6.85 1.85 -18.81
C HIS A 61 -6.78 1.77 -17.27
N LEU A 62 -6.77 0.57 -16.68
CA LEU A 62 -6.70 0.42 -15.22
C LEU A 62 -5.29 0.04 -14.78
N ILE A 63 -5.01 0.27 -13.51
CA ILE A 63 -3.75 -0.15 -12.90
C ILE A 63 -3.79 -1.67 -12.73
N ASP A 64 -2.80 -2.37 -13.31
CA ASP A 64 -2.62 -3.80 -13.11
C ASP A 64 -1.77 -4.10 -11.85
N GLU A 65 -1.68 -5.37 -11.50
CA GLU A 65 -0.97 -5.82 -10.30
C GLU A 65 0.53 -5.54 -10.36
N LYS A 66 1.13 -5.51 -11.56
CA LYS A 66 2.57 -5.25 -11.73
C LYS A 66 2.89 -3.80 -11.45
N ARG A 67 2.09 -2.89 -12.00
CA ARG A 67 2.22 -1.46 -11.75
C ARG A 67 1.97 -1.16 -10.28
N LEU A 68 0.89 -1.68 -9.70
CA LEU A 68 0.57 -1.43 -8.30
C LEU A 68 1.62 -2.00 -7.34
N ALA A 69 2.13 -3.22 -7.62
CA ALA A 69 3.21 -3.80 -6.81
C ALA A 69 4.51 -2.99 -6.90
N ARG A 70 4.80 -2.37 -8.05
CA ARG A 70 5.94 -1.46 -8.20
C ARG A 70 5.77 -0.23 -7.32
N GLU A 71 4.61 0.40 -7.35
CA GLU A 71 4.31 1.55 -6.48
C GLU A 71 4.46 1.16 -5.01
N PHE A 72 3.83 0.05 -4.58
CA PHE A 72 3.95 -0.42 -3.20
C PHE A 72 5.39 -0.71 -2.77
N SER A 73 6.23 -1.21 -3.68
CA SER A 73 7.64 -1.43 -3.39
C SER A 73 8.38 -0.12 -3.10
N PHE A 74 8.08 0.97 -3.83
CA PHE A 74 8.63 2.29 -3.53
C PHE A 74 8.13 2.82 -2.19
N ILE A 75 6.85 2.62 -1.89
CA ILE A 75 6.27 3.03 -0.61
C ILE A 75 6.97 2.33 0.55
N LEU A 76 7.14 1.01 0.46
CA LEU A 76 7.79 0.19 1.48
C LEU A 76 9.26 0.57 1.72
N ALA A 77 9.96 1.01 0.67
CA ALA A 77 11.35 1.47 0.74
C ALA A 77 11.52 2.93 1.19
N GLY A 78 10.43 3.71 1.26
CA GLY A 78 10.46 5.13 1.59
C GLY A 78 9.50 5.48 2.74
N PRO A 79 8.31 6.03 2.48
CA PRO A 79 7.34 6.44 3.52
C PRO A 79 6.99 5.34 4.52
N LEU A 80 6.95 4.11 4.01
CA LEU A 80 6.94 2.79 4.65
C LEU A 80 7.99 2.51 5.72
N ALA A 81 9.23 2.88 5.39
CA ALA A 81 10.45 2.24 5.87
C ALA A 81 10.53 2.20 7.39
N ASP A 82 11.18 1.15 7.90
CA ASP A 82 11.41 1.06 9.33
C ASP A 82 12.45 2.13 9.66
N PRO A 83 12.32 2.81 10.80
CA PRO A 83 13.41 3.64 11.26
C PRO A 83 14.67 2.76 11.32
N PRO A 84 15.83 3.29 10.93
CA PRO A 84 17.07 2.54 11.05
C PRO A 84 17.15 1.99 12.49
N GLU A 85 17.40 0.68 12.64
CA GLU A 85 17.62 0.11 13.95
C GLU A 85 18.73 0.92 14.63
N ASP A 86 18.46 1.46 15.82
CA ASP A 86 19.50 2.13 16.60
C ASP A 86 20.68 1.16 16.71
N PRO A 87 21.92 1.61 16.44
CA PRO A 87 23.07 0.72 16.51
C PRO A 87 23.13 0.09 17.91
N PRO A 88 23.49 -1.19 18.02
CA PRO A 88 23.64 -1.83 19.31
C PRO A 88 24.64 -1.01 20.14
N ASN A 89 24.18 -0.62 21.33
CA ASN A 89 24.92 0.20 22.30
C ASN A 89 26.20 -0.50 22.77
#